data_AF-A0A7T0JRK6-F1
#
_entry.id   AF-A0A7T0JRK6-F1
#
_cell.length_a   1.000
_cell.length_b   1.000
_cell.length_c   1.000
_cell.angle_alpha   90.00
_cell.angle_beta   90.00
_cell.angle_gamma   90.00
#
_symmetry.space_group_name_H-M   'P 1'
#
loop_
_entity.id
_entity.type
_entity.pdbx_description
1 polymer ?
#
loop_
_entity_poly.entity_id
_entity_poly.type
_entity_poly.pdbx_seq_one_letter_code
_entity_poly.pdbx_strand_id
1 'polypeptide(L)'
;MNTQFIGEIRPESTQAQARRQDLAETIKRKRESLDMCIESVLYEINIDHLRGSSLVCLQIVCQEIADACQTARDQAKAAAVKPVQDKPATIYLVPSAGGVESRPKTWTLAGYMKRQAEELGLQPMPLEADLLIKRVSQPGESGRFLADALLSAYRKNVPFRHSLFELINLDAEAFRLFHQVLHIRHVPGWDDNALYAIEQQIKAILEG
;
A
#
# COMPACT_ATOMS: atom_id res chain seq x y z
N MET A 1 14.69 33.70 -23.59
CA MET A 1 14.64 34.37 -22.27
C MET A 1 14.22 33.33 -21.24
N ASN A 2 15.11 33.02 -20.31
CA ASN A 2 14.92 32.05 -19.23
C ASN A 2 14.03 32.64 -18.14
N THR A 3 12.99 31.92 -17.72
CA THR A 3 12.17 32.30 -16.57
C THR A 3 12.27 31.19 -15.51
N GLN A 4 13.05 31.45 -14.47
CA GLN A 4 13.17 30.60 -13.28
C GLN A 4 11.89 30.71 -12.44
N PHE A 5 11.27 29.57 -12.14
CA PHE A 5 10.23 29.45 -11.11
C PHE A 5 10.89 29.42 -9.73
N ILE A 6 10.66 30.46 -8.92
CA ILE A 6 10.96 30.45 -7.48
C ILE A 6 9.63 30.18 -6.78
N GLY A 7 9.38 28.91 -6.45
CA GLY A 7 8.30 28.55 -5.54
C GLY A 7 8.72 28.85 -4.11
N GLU A 8 8.11 29.83 -3.46
CA GLU A 8 8.27 30.07 -2.03
C GLU A 8 7.68 28.89 -1.24
N ILE A 9 8.57 27.96 -0.86
CA ILE A 9 8.29 26.96 0.17
C ILE A 9 8.18 27.73 1.49
N ARG A 10 6.97 27.85 2.03
CA ARG A 10 6.76 28.38 3.38
C ARG A 10 7.63 27.56 4.34
N PRO A 11 8.59 28.16 5.05
CA PRO A 11 9.48 27.41 5.93
C PRO A 11 8.65 26.70 6.99
N GLU A 12 8.85 25.38 7.14
CA GLU A 12 8.39 24.67 8.32
C GLU A 12 8.89 25.43 9.55
N SER A 13 8.07 25.54 10.60
CA SER A 13 8.51 26.24 11.81
C SER A 13 9.81 25.60 12.29
N THR A 14 10.80 26.43 12.64
CA THR A 14 12.14 25.99 13.07
C THR A 14 12.07 24.92 14.17
N GLN A 15 11.01 24.95 14.97
CA GLN A 15 10.70 23.99 16.02
C GLN A 15 10.26 22.61 15.49
N ALA A 16 9.50 22.53 14.40
CA ALA A 16 9.10 21.27 13.78
C ALA A 16 10.30 20.59 13.09
N GLN A 17 11.18 21.39 12.47
CA GLN A 17 12.39 20.90 11.83
C GLN A 17 13.40 20.36 12.86
N ALA A 18 13.59 21.07 13.97
CA ALA A 18 14.44 20.60 15.08
C ALA A 18 13.93 19.28 15.70
N ARG A 19 12.61 19.15 15.90
CA ARG A 19 12.01 17.90 16.44
C ARG A 19 12.18 16.70 15.48
N ARG A 20 12.06 16.92 14.17
CA ARG A 20 12.30 15.86 13.18
C ARG A 20 13.76 15.42 13.15
N GLN A 21 14.69 16.36 13.28
CA GLN A 21 16.12 16.05 13.34
C GLN A 21 16.47 15.25 14.60
N ASP A 22 15.97 15.66 15.77
CA ASP A 22 16.16 14.95 17.04
C ASP A 22 15.61 13.52 17.01
N LEU A 23 14.43 13.34 16.40
CA LEU A 23 13.83 12.02 16.21
C LEU A 23 14.64 11.14 15.25
N ALA A 24 15.14 11.72 14.15
CA ALA A 24 15.99 11.01 13.20
C ALA A 24 17.31 10.56 13.85
N GLU A 25 17.92 11.40 14.68
CA GLU A 25 19.11 11.04 15.45
C GLU A 25 18.83 9.96 16.50
N THR A 26 17.65 10.00 17.12
CA THR A 26 17.22 8.98 18.09
C THR A 26 17.07 7.62 17.41
N ILE A 27 16.38 7.57 16.26
CA ILE A 27 16.22 6.34 15.47
C ILE A 27 17.59 5.81 15.02
N LYS A 28 18.49 6.70 14.57
CA LYS A 28 19.84 6.32 14.17
C LYS A 28 20.62 5.67 15.32
N ARG A 29 20.65 6.30 16.50
CA ARG A 29 21.31 5.76 17.70
C ARG A 29 20.73 4.40 18.12
N LYS A 30 19.41 4.23 18.05
CA LYS A 30 18.76 2.96 18.40
C LYS A 30 19.08 1.86 17.39
N ARG A 31 19.20 2.18 16.10
CA ARG A 31 19.66 1.24 15.07
C ARG A 31 21.08 0.75 15.34
N GLU A 32 22.00 1.65 15.68
CA GLU A 32 23.39 1.28 16.05
C GLU A 32 23.42 0.33 17.25
N SER A 33 22.55 0.56 18.24
CA SER A 33 22.39 -0.35 19.38
C SER A 33 21.83 -1.72 18.99
N LEU A 34 20.94 -1.80 17.99
CA LEU A 34 20.40 -3.05 17.48
C LEU A 34 21.49 -3.86 16.77
N ASP A 35 22.27 -3.21 15.92
CA ASP A 35 23.38 -3.85 15.20
C ASP A 35 24.37 -4.47 16.20
N MET A 36 24.71 -3.78 17.29
CA MET A 36 25.54 -4.33 18.38
C MET A 36 24.92 -5.55 19.07
N CYS A 37 23.60 -5.54 19.34
CA CYS A 37 22.92 -6.68 19.95
C CYS A 37 22.89 -7.90 19.02
N ILE A 38 22.70 -7.68 17.71
CA ILE A 38 22.74 -8.73 16.70
C ILE A 38 24.13 -9.37 16.64
N GLU A 39 25.19 -8.57 16.55
CA GLU A 39 26.57 -9.07 16.54
C GLU A 39 26.89 -9.89 17.81
N SER A 40 26.42 -9.43 18.98
CA SER A 40 26.58 -10.18 20.23
C SER A 40 25.86 -11.54 20.20
N VAL A 41 24.65 -11.60 19.63
CA VAL A 41 23.89 -12.85 19.49
C VAL A 41 24.56 -13.79 18.48
N LEU A 42 25.03 -13.26 17.34
CA LEU A 42 25.73 -14.04 16.33
C LEU A 42 27.03 -14.63 16.88
N TYR A 43 27.79 -13.86 17.66
CA TYR A 43 28.98 -14.35 18.34
C TYR A 43 28.66 -15.49 19.31
N GLU A 44 27.59 -15.36 20.10
CA GLU A 44 27.15 -16.38 21.05
C GLU A 44 26.65 -17.66 20.37
N ILE A 45 25.95 -17.54 19.24
CA ILE A 45 25.54 -18.69 18.41
C ILE A 45 26.78 -19.40 17.87
N ASN A 46 27.78 -18.66 17.41
CA ASN A 46 29.00 -19.24 16.84
C ASN A 46 29.84 -20.01 17.85
N ILE A 47 29.70 -19.74 19.16
CA ILE A 47 30.35 -20.49 20.23
C ILE A 47 29.42 -21.53 20.88
N ASP A 48 28.27 -21.84 20.24
CA ASP A 48 27.22 -22.76 20.72
C ASP A 48 26.73 -22.47 22.16
N HIS A 49 26.76 -21.19 22.55
CA HIS A 49 26.41 -20.77 23.91
C HIS A 49 25.59 -19.48 23.90
N LEU A 50 24.35 -19.60 23.44
CA LEU A 50 23.38 -18.50 23.44
C LEU A 50 22.92 -18.17 24.86
N ARG A 51 23.24 -16.96 25.32
CA ARG A 51 22.81 -16.49 26.64
C ARG A 51 21.42 -15.89 26.51
N GLY A 52 20.52 -16.31 27.39
CA GLY A 52 19.17 -15.72 27.48
C GLY A 52 19.20 -14.21 27.69
N SER A 53 20.22 -13.67 28.35
CA SER A 53 20.42 -12.22 28.53
C SER A 53 20.56 -11.46 27.20
N SER A 54 21.22 -12.05 26.21
CA SER A 54 21.48 -11.40 24.92
C SER A 54 20.24 -11.35 24.04
N LEU A 55 19.38 -12.39 24.13
CA LEU A 55 18.05 -12.38 23.54
C LEU A 55 17.12 -11.35 24.19
N VAL A 56 17.17 -11.21 25.52
CA VAL A 56 16.40 -10.19 26.24
C VAL A 56 16.84 -8.78 25.84
N CYS A 57 18.16 -8.54 25.73
CA CYS A 57 18.67 -7.26 25.24
C CYS A 57 18.18 -6.95 23.81
N LEU A 58 18.23 -7.93 22.91
CA LEU A 58 17.72 -7.76 21.54
C LEU A 58 16.23 -7.43 21.52
N GLN A 59 15.42 -8.13 22.33
CA GLN A 59 13.98 -7.87 22.44
C GLN A 59 13.70 -6.45 22.94
N ILE A 60 14.43 -5.97 23.95
CA ILE A 60 14.28 -4.61 24.49
C ILE A 60 14.59 -3.57 23.41
N VAL A 61 15.72 -3.70 22.71
CA VAL A 61 16.11 -2.74 21.68
C VAL A 61 15.11 -2.72 20.51
N CYS A 62 14.61 -3.89 20.09
CA CYS A 62 13.55 -3.96 19.08
C CYS A 62 12.27 -3.24 19.52
N GLN A 63 11.87 -3.38 20.78
CA GLN A 63 10.70 -2.70 21.33
C GLN A 63 10.89 -1.18 21.36
N GLU A 64 12.06 -0.70 21.81
CA GLU A 64 12.37 0.74 21.84
C GLU A 64 12.35 1.38 20.43
N ILE A 65 12.81 0.64 19.40
CA ILE A 65 12.74 1.10 18.01
C ILE A 65 11.29 1.16 17.53
N ALA A 66 10.47 0.16 17.86
CA ALA A 66 9.06 0.14 17.51
C ALA A 66 8.31 1.33 18.13
N ASP A 67 8.56 1.63 19.40
CA ASP A 67 7.94 2.74 20.13
C ASP A 67 8.37 4.10 19.56
N ALA A 68 9.65 4.25 19.19
CA ALA A 68 10.17 5.45 18.53
C ALA A 68 9.53 5.68 17.15
N CYS A 69 9.39 4.62 16.35
CA CYS A 69 8.72 4.68 15.04
C CYS A 69 7.22 5.02 15.17
N GLN A 70 6.55 4.46 16.18
CA GLN A 70 5.14 4.73 16.43
C GLN A 70 4.93 6.19 16.85
N THR A 71 5.79 6.70 17.74
CA THR A 71 5.80 8.11 18.14
C THR A 71 5.99 9.03 16.95
N ALA A 72 6.93 8.69 16.03
CA ALA A 72 7.13 9.44 14.79
C ALA A 72 5.87 9.50 13.93
N ARG A 73 5.18 8.37 13.81
CA ARG A 73 3.95 8.25 13.02
C ARG A 73 2.81 9.07 13.62
N ASP A 74 2.66 9.06 14.93
CA ASP A 74 1.60 9.79 15.62
C ASP A 74 1.88 11.30 15.63
N GLN A 75 3.14 11.72 15.72
CA GLN A 75 3.53 13.12 15.50
C GLN A 75 3.28 13.59 14.06
N ALA A 76 3.54 12.75 13.06
CA ALA A 76 3.24 13.06 11.66
C ALA A 76 1.72 13.19 11.42
N LYS A 77 0.91 12.32 12.04
CA LYS A 77 -0.55 12.44 12.02
C LYS A 77 -1.03 13.71 12.72
N ALA A 78 -0.51 14.02 13.91
CA ALA A 78 -0.88 15.22 14.66
C ALA A 78 -0.52 16.52 13.91
N ALA A 79 0.61 16.55 13.21
CA ALA A 79 0.99 17.67 12.35
C ALA A 79 0.12 17.79 11.08
N ALA A 80 -0.48 16.68 10.62
CA ALA A 80 -1.41 16.65 9.50
C ALA A 80 -2.85 17.08 9.88
N VAL A 81 -3.21 17.01 11.17
CA VAL A 81 -4.47 17.58 11.69
C VAL A 81 -4.30 19.09 11.90
N LYS A 82 -4.26 19.85 10.80
CA LYS A 82 -4.76 21.25 10.86
C LYS A 82 -6.27 21.18 11.10
N PRO A 83 -6.88 22.13 11.83
CA PRO A 83 -8.32 22.15 11.99
C PRO A 83 -8.94 22.08 10.61
N VAL A 84 -9.86 21.13 10.43
CA VAL A 84 -10.71 21.01 9.25
C VAL A 84 -11.43 22.35 9.11
N GLN A 85 -10.87 23.26 8.33
CA GLN A 85 -11.69 24.24 7.65
C GLN A 85 -12.50 23.41 6.68
N ASP A 86 -13.79 23.31 6.99
CA ASP A 86 -14.84 22.72 6.18
C ASP A 86 -15.05 23.56 4.91
N LYS A 87 -13.99 23.61 4.10
CA LYS A 87 -13.97 24.22 2.78
C LYS A 87 -13.26 23.24 1.85
N PRO A 88 -13.92 22.77 0.79
CA PRO A 88 -13.34 21.78 -0.12
C PRO A 88 -12.03 22.32 -0.67
N ALA A 89 -10.95 21.53 -0.50
CA ALA A 89 -9.62 21.88 -0.98
C ALA A 89 -9.68 22.15 -2.49
N THR A 90 -9.59 23.42 -2.85
CA THR A 90 -9.62 23.89 -4.24
C THR A 90 -8.19 23.90 -4.76
N ILE A 91 -7.86 22.95 -5.64
CA ILE A 91 -6.58 22.94 -6.35
C ILE A 91 -6.72 23.87 -7.55
N TYR A 92 -6.00 24.99 -7.55
CA TYR A 92 -5.91 25.89 -8.69
C TYR A 92 -4.75 25.43 -9.60
N LEU A 93 -5.08 24.80 -10.73
CA LEU A 93 -4.13 24.65 -11.82
C LEU A 93 -4.25 25.89 -12.72
N VAL A 94 -3.18 26.68 -12.79
CA VAL A 94 -3.09 27.82 -13.70
C VAL A 94 -2.89 27.28 -15.13
N PRO A 95 -3.76 27.61 -16.11
CA PRO A 95 -3.56 27.19 -17.49
C PRO A 95 -2.32 27.88 -18.07
N SER A 96 -1.44 27.11 -18.71
CA SER A 96 -0.42 27.65 -19.59
C SER A 96 -1.10 28.40 -20.74
N ALA A 97 -0.56 29.57 -21.05
CA ALA A 97 -1.17 30.58 -21.91
C ALA A 97 -1.57 30.04 -23.29
N GLY A 98 -2.87 30.10 -23.60
CA GLY A 98 -3.38 29.90 -24.96
C GLY A 98 -4.84 29.48 -25.03
N GLY A 99 -5.74 30.47 -25.08
CA GLY A 99 -7.00 30.34 -25.81
C GLY A 99 -8.21 29.74 -25.08
N VAL A 100 -9.13 30.64 -24.75
CA VAL A 100 -10.61 30.51 -24.75
C VAL A 100 -11.27 29.44 -23.85
N GLU A 101 -12.11 29.98 -22.95
CA GLU A 101 -13.08 29.31 -22.07
C GLU A 101 -12.54 28.34 -21.00
N SER A 102 -12.70 28.70 -19.73
CA SER A 102 -13.37 27.80 -18.77
C SER A 102 -13.46 28.41 -17.37
N ARG A 103 -14.66 28.34 -16.79
CA ARG A 103 -14.86 28.43 -15.34
C ARG A 103 -13.88 27.47 -14.64
N PRO A 104 -13.32 27.81 -13.47
CA PRO A 104 -12.48 26.89 -12.71
C PRO A 104 -13.30 25.63 -12.38
N LYS A 105 -13.05 24.53 -13.11
CA LYS A 105 -13.63 23.22 -12.82
C LYS A 105 -13.05 22.75 -11.50
N THR A 106 -13.85 22.81 -10.45
CA THR A 106 -13.53 22.23 -9.15
C THR A 106 -13.42 20.72 -9.35
N TRP A 107 -12.22 20.16 -9.18
CA TRP A 107 -12.04 18.71 -9.19
C TRP A 107 -11.78 18.18 -7.80
N THR A 108 -12.56 17.18 -7.44
CA THR A 108 -12.36 16.39 -6.24
C THR A 108 -11.15 15.48 -6.43
N LEU A 109 -10.55 15.00 -5.34
CA LEU A 109 -9.46 14.01 -5.38
C LEU A 109 -9.84 12.77 -6.22
N ALA A 110 -11.10 12.33 -6.12
CA ALA A 110 -11.65 11.27 -6.96
C ALA A 110 -11.63 11.62 -8.46
N GLY A 111 -11.93 12.88 -8.82
CA GLY A 111 -11.84 13.39 -10.18
C GLY A 111 -10.41 13.42 -10.72
N TYR A 112 -9.43 13.74 -9.87
CA TYR A 112 -8.01 13.71 -10.24
C TYR A 112 -7.52 12.28 -10.50
N MET A 113 -7.82 11.33 -9.61
CA MET A 113 -7.43 9.92 -9.81
C MET A 113 -8.12 9.29 -11.03
N LYS A 114 -9.38 9.64 -11.27
CA LYS A 114 -10.10 9.20 -12.48
C LYS A 114 -9.43 9.72 -13.75
N ARG A 115 -9.05 11.00 -13.77
CA ARG A 115 -8.33 11.61 -14.90
C ARG A 115 -6.95 10.98 -15.10
N GLN A 116 -6.21 10.72 -14.02
CA GLN A 116 -4.90 10.06 -14.10
C GLN A 116 -5.02 8.63 -14.64
N ALA A 117 -6.05 7.88 -14.23
CA ALA A 117 -6.35 6.57 -14.76
C ALA A 117 -6.73 6.64 -16.25
N GLU A 118 -7.54 7.63 -16.65
CA GLU A 118 -7.90 7.88 -18.06
C GLU A 118 -6.69 8.29 -18.92
N GLU A 119 -5.81 9.16 -18.42
CA GLU A 119 -4.59 9.61 -19.10
C GLU A 119 -3.55 8.51 -19.24
N LEU A 120 -3.49 7.57 -18.28
CA LEU A 120 -2.65 6.37 -18.36
C LEU A 120 -3.32 5.21 -19.12
N GLY A 121 -4.56 5.38 -19.60
CA GLY A 121 -5.34 4.33 -20.24
C GLY A 121 -5.67 3.14 -19.32
N LEU A 122 -5.55 3.32 -18.00
CA LEU A 122 -5.83 2.33 -16.97
C LEU A 122 -7.33 2.25 -16.71
N GLN A 123 -8.09 1.80 -17.71
CA GLN A 123 -9.47 1.42 -17.47
C GLN A 123 -9.49 0.07 -16.76
N PRO A 124 -10.11 -0.05 -15.58
CA PRO A 124 -10.21 -1.33 -14.90
C PRO A 124 -11.02 -2.28 -15.76
N MET A 125 -10.37 -3.36 -16.21
CA MET A 125 -10.98 -4.34 -17.08
C MET A 125 -12.04 -5.14 -16.31
N PRO A 126 -13.18 -5.47 -16.93
CA PRO A 126 -14.17 -6.32 -16.30
C PRO A 126 -13.59 -7.72 -16.04
N LEU A 127 -14.01 -8.32 -14.92
CA LEU A 127 -13.61 -9.67 -14.57
C LEU A 127 -14.19 -10.69 -15.55
N GLU A 128 -13.35 -11.53 -16.13
CA GLU A 128 -13.77 -12.67 -16.93
C GLU A 128 -14.07 -13.87 -16.04
N ALA A 129 -15.27 -13.88 -15.45
CA ALA A 129 -15.68 -14.88 -14.46
C ALA A 129 -15.60 -16.31 -14.99
N ASP A 130 -16.06 -16.58 -16.21
CA ASP A 130 -16.02 -17.93 -16.80
C ASP A 130 -14.59 -18.45 -16.94
N LEU A 131 -13.65 -17.56 -17.33
CA LEU A 131 -12.25 -17.91 -17.46
C LEU A 131 -11.60 -18.13 -16.09
N LEU A 132 -11.93 -17.31 -15.10
CA LEU A 132 -11.49 -17.50 -13.72
C LEU A 132 -11.94 -18.87 -13.19
N ILE A 133 -13.22 -19.20 -13.31
CA ILE A 133 -13.76 -20.50 -12.87
C ILE A 133 -13.07 -21.65 -13.61
N LYS A 134 -12.89 -21.54 -14.93
CA LYS A 134 -12.16 -22.54 -15.70
C LYS A 134 -10.73 -22.72 -15.20
N ARG A 135 -10.01 -21.65 -14.86
CA ARG A 135 -8.63 -21.74 -14.37
C ARG A 135 -8.56 -22.31 -12.95
N VAL A 136 -9.49 -21.93 -12.08
CA VAL A 136 -9.61 -22.47 -10.72
C VAL A 136 -9.95 -23.96 -10.74
N SER A 137 -10.73 -24.43 -11.72
CA SER A 137 -11.06 -25.85 -11.88
C SER A 137 -9.89 -26.73 -12.34
N GLN A 138 -8.81 -26.13 -12.84
CA GLN A 138 -7.64 -26.87 -13.26
C GLN A 138 -6.72 -27.16 -12.06
N PRO A 139 -6.13 -28.37 -11.97
CA PRO A 139 -5.19 -28.68 -10.92
C PRO A 139 -3.93 -27.81 -11.06
N GLY A 140 -3.50 -27.17 -9.97
CA GLY A 140 -2.25 -26.41 -9.91
C GLY A 140 -2.30 -25.23 -8.94
N GLU A 141 -1.12 -24.68 -8.63
CA GLU A 141 -1.00 -23.54 -7.71
C GLU A 141 -1.62 -22.26 -8.26
N SER A 142 -1.56 -22.05 -9.58
CA SER A 142 -2.15 -20.86 -10.24
C SER A 142 -3.65 -20.74 -10.00
N GLY A 143 -4.41 -21.84 -10.10
CA GLY A 143 -5.85 -21.85 -9.84
C GLY A 143 -6.16 -21.51 -8.37
N ARG A 144 -5.41 -22.09 -7.44
CA ARG A 144 -5.56 -21.81 -6.00
C ARG A 144 -5.20 -20.37 -5.64
N PHE A 145 -4.12 -19.85 -6.20
CA PHE A 145 -3.70 -18.46 -6.05
C PHE A 145 -4.80 -17.48 -6.50
N LEU A 146 -5.41 -17.74 -7.67
CA LEU A 146 -6.50 -16.92 -8.19
C LEU A 146 -7.77 -16.99 -7.34
N ALA A 147 -8.09 -18.19 -6.81
CA ALA A 147 -9.22 -18.36 -5.91
C ALA A 147 -9.02 -17.55 -4.62
N ASP A 148 -7.86 -17.67 -3.97
CA ASP A 148 -7.53 -16.95 -2.75
C ASP A 148 -7.45 -15.42 -2.99
N ALA A 149 -6.98 -15.01 -4.17
CA ALA A 149 -7.01 -13.60 -4.60
C ALA A 149 -8.45 -13.07 -4.69
N LEU A 150 -9.37 -13.82 -5.30
CA LEU A 150 -10.77 -13.39 -5.40
C LEU A 150 -11.40 -13.29 -4.01
N LEU A 151 -11.21 -14.31 -3.18
CA LEU A 151 -11.78 -14.34 -1.83
C LEU A 151 -11.27 -13.17 -0.99
N SER A 152 -9.98 -12.85 -1.06
CA SER A 152 -9.42 -11.70 -0.34
C SER A 152 -9.89 -10.35 -0.90
N ALA A 153 -9.95 -10.20 -2.23
CA ALA A 153 -10.44 -8.97 -2.85
C ALA A 153 -11.93 -8.73 -2.54
N TYR A 154 -12.75 -9.79 -2.52
CA TYR A 154 -14.18 -9.70 -2.28
C TYR A 154 -14.53 -9.60 -0.79
N ARG A 155 -13.93 -10.41 0.10
CA ARG A 155 -14.25 -10.45 1.54
C ARG A 155 -13.22 -9.69 2.38
N LYS A 156 -13.67 -8.68 3.13
CA LYS A 156 -12.79 -7.86 3.99
C LYS A 156 -12.06 -8.64 5.09
N ASN A 157 -12.58 -9.80 5.49
CA ASN A 157 -12.05 -10.59 6.59
C ASN A 157 -11.17 -11.77 6.13
N VAL A 158 -10.91 -11.89 4.82
CA VAL A 158 -10.07 -12.96 4.27
C VAL A 158 -8.71 -12.35 3.89
N PRO A 159 -7.65 -12.61 4.66
CA PRO A 159 -6.33 -12.11 4.32
C PRO A 159 -5.79 -12.86 3.09
N PHE A 160 -5.14 -12.13 2.19
CA PHE A 160 -4.37 -12.74 1.10
C PHE A 160 -3.07 -13.32 1.67
N ARG A 161 -2.91 -14.64 1.60
CA ARG A 161 -1.80 -15.36 2.24
C ARG A 161 -0.64 -15.69 1.29
N HIS A 162 -0.68 -15.20 0.06
CA HIS A 162 0.35 -15.45 -0.92
C HIS A 162 1.38 -14.31 -0.96
N SER A 163 2.62 -14.68 -1.24
CA SER A 163 3.68 -13.74 -1.54
C SER A 163 3.49 -13.13 -2.93
N LEU A 164 3.85 -11.86 -3.11
CA LEU A 164 3.94 -11.25 -4.44
C LEU A 164 4.97 -11.95 -5.34
N PHE A 165 5.94 -12.65 -4.77
CA PHE A 165 6.89 -13.43 -5.55
C PHE A 165 6.23 -14.62 -6.28
N GLU A 166 5.09 -15.12 -5.79
CA GLU A 166 4.34 -16.20 -6.44
C GLU A 166 3.71 -15.76 -7.77
N LEU A 167 3.66 -14.45 -8.06
CA LEU A 167 3.24 -13.92 -9.36
C LEU A 167 4.09 -14.44 -10.53
N ILE A 168 5.35 -14.83 -10.27
CA ILE A 168 6.22 -15.41 -11.31
C ILE A 168 5.71 -16.77 -11.81
N ASN A 169 4.87 -17.45 -11.03
CA ASN A 169 4.29 -18.75 -11.36
C ASN A 169 3.00 -18.62 -12.19
N LEU A 170 2.51 -17.38 -12.39
CA LEU A 170 1.35 -17.11 -13.22
C LEU A 170 1.78 -16.95 -14.69
N ASP A 171 1.05 -17.60 -15.59
CA ASP A 171 1.14 -17.28 -17.00
C ASP A 171 0.47 -15.92 -17.28
N ALA A 172 0.63 -15.41 -18.50
CA ALA A 172 0.07 -14.12 -18.88
C ALA A 172 -1.46 -14.06 -18.70
N GLU A 173 -2.15 -15.19 -18.88
CA GLU A 173 -3.59 -15.29 -18.68
C GLU A 173 -3.98 -15.18 -17.21
N ALA A 174 -3.36 -15.96 -16.33
CA ALA A 174 -3.62 -15.92 -14.90
C ALA A 174 -3.18 -14.59 -14.28
N PHE A 175 -2.07 -14.00 -14.73
CA PHE A 175 -1.64 -12.68 -14.30
C PHE A 175 -2.68 -11.60 -14.64
N ARG A 176 -3.26 -11.67 -15.83
CA ARG A 176 -4.34 -10.76 -16.27
C ARG A 176 -5.60 -10.94 -15.42
N LEU A 177 -6.00 -12.18 -15.15
CA LEU A 177 -7.14 -12.48 -14.25
C LEU A 177 -6.89 -11.94 -12.84
N PHE A 178 -5.69 -12.12 -12.30
CA PHE A 178 -5.32 -11.56 -11.01
C PHE A 178 -5.49 -10.04 -10.97
N HIS A 179 -5.05 -9.34 -12.02
CA HIS A 179 -5.23 -7.89 -12.10
C HIS A 179 -6.71 -7.49 -12.17
N GLN A 180 -7.55 -8.23 -12.91
CA GLN A 180 -9.00 -8.01 -12.94
C GLN A 180 -9.61 -8.20 -11.54
N VAL A 181 -9.19 -9.25 -10.83
CA VAL A 181 -9.62 -9.56 -9.46
C VAL A 181 -9.31 -8.43 -8.48
N LEU A 182 -8.13 -7.81 -8.57
CA LEU A 182 -7.76 -6.70 -7.68
C LEU A 182 -8.70 -5.49 -7.81
N HIS A 183 -9.26 -5.27 -9.00
CA HIS A 183 -10.07 -4.10 -9.30
C HIS A 183 -11.57 -4.36 -9.30
N ILE A 184 -12.04 -5.55 -8.89
CA ILE A 184 -13.47 -5.93 -8.95
C ILE A 184 -14.40 -4.91 -8.28
N ARG A 185 -13.97 -4.26 -7.20
CA ARG A 185 -14.77 -3.25 -6.48
C ARG A 185 -14.80 -1.88 -7.14
N HIS A 186 -13.88 -1.64 -8.06
CA HIS A 186 -13.75 -0.37 -8.80
C HIS A 186 -14.35 -0.46 -10.20
N VAL A 187 -14.64 -1.67 -10.69
CA VAL A 187 -15.33 -1.88 -11.97
C VAL A 187 -16.83 -1.65 -11.80
N PRO A 188 -17.41 -0.61 -12.44
CA PRO A 188 -18.86 -0.43 -12.44
C PRO A 188 -19.54 -1.56 -13.24
N GLY A 189 -20.56 -2.20 -12.67
CA GLY A 189 -21.35 -3.24 -13.34
C GLY A 189 -21.36 -4.61 -12.65
N TRP A 190 -20.56 -4.81 -11.61
CA TRP A 190 -20.65 -6.00 -10.76
C TRP A 190 -21.65 -5.80 -9.63
N ASP A 191 -22.64 -6.68 -9.55
CA ASP A 191 -23.55 -6.80 -8.42
C ASP A 191 -22.95 -7.77 -7.37
N ASP A 192 -23.19 -7.49 -6.09
CA ASP A 192 -22.73 -8.33 -4.98
C ASP A 192 -23.26 -9.76 -5.11
N ASN A 193 -24.47 -9.96 -5.65
CA ASN A 193 -25.01 -11.29 -5.90
C ASN A 193 -24.21 -12.07 -6.94
N ALA A 194 -23.73 -11.39 -7.99
CA ALA A 194 -22.94 -12.02 -9.04
C ALA A 194 -21.55 -12.43 -8.51
N LEU A 195 -20.90 -11.56 -7.73
CA LEU A 195 -19.63 -11.87 -7.07
C LEU A 195 -19.79 -13.00 -6.04
N TYR A 196 -20.90 -13.01 -5.31
CA TYR A 196 -21.23 -14.08 -4.38
C TYR A 196 -21.43 -15.43 -5.08
N ALA A 197 -22.11 -15.45 -6.23
CA ALA A 197 -22.28 -16.67 -7.01
C ALA A 197 -20.94 -17.25 -7.49
N ILE A 198 -20.02 -16.40 -7.95
CA ILE A 198 -18.66 -16.81 -8.32
C ILE A 198 -17.89 -17.35 -7.10
N GLU A 199 -17.99 -16.69 -5.95
CA GLU A 199 -17.40 -17.18 -4.69
C GLU A 199 -17.89 -18.59 -4.36
N GLN A 200 -19.21 -18.85 -4.47
CA GLN A 200 -19.76 -20.17 -4.16
C GLN A 200 -19.25 -21.25 -5.13
N GLN A 201 -19.13 -20.93 -6.42
CA GLN A 201 -18.57 -21.86 -7.41
C GLN A 201 -17.11 -22.20 -7.11
N ILE A 202 -16.29 -21.19 -6.79
CA ILE A 202 -14.88 -21.41 -6.43
C ILE A 202 -14.76 -22.28 -5.18
N LYS A 203 -15.58 -22.02 -4.14
CA LYS A 203 -15.59 -22.85 -2.93
C LYS A 203 -15.95 -24.29 -3.23
N ALA A 204 -16.98 -24.52 -4.04
CA ALA A 204 -17.38 -25.86 -4.45
C ALA A 204 -16.27 -26.61 -5.20
N ILE A 205 -15.48 -25.90 -6.02
CA ILE A 205 -14.32 -26.49 -6.73
C ILE A 205 -13.17 -26.82 -5.77
N LEU A 206 -12.92 -26.00 -4.75
CA LEU A 206 -11.84 -26.21 -3.79
C LEU A 206 -12.16 -27.28 -2.73
N GLU A 207 -13.45 -27.50 -2.45
CA GLU A 207 -13.93 -28.49 -1.48
C GLU A 207 -14.19 -29.88 -2.10
N GLY A 208 -14.30 -29.97 -3.44
CA GLY A 208 -14.49 -31.20 -4.20
C GLY A 208 -13.19 -31.87 -4.62
#